data_AF-A0A931QMH5-F1
#
_entry.id   AF-A0A931QMH5-F1
#
_cell.length_a   1.000
_cell.length_b   1.000
_cell.length_c   1.000
_cell.angle_alpha   90.00
_cell.angle_beta   90.00
_cell.angle_gamma   90.00
#
_symmetry.space_group_name_H-M   'P 1'
#
loop_
_entity.id
_entity.type
_entity.pdbx_description
1 polymer ?
#
loop_
_entity_poly.entity_id
_entity_poly.type
_entity_poly.pdbx_seq_one_letter_code
_entity_poly.pdbx_strand_id
1 'polypeptide(L)'
;MQKQKIILITIIFILVAGNIFFGVSYFFAQKDIKTTEQQLKNQQNNIKIINFTKLFIEKVLKAEKEVSFEDRLKLENAVRDLNDDEVLRQWEKFIESEAEIEAQNAVKDLLALLVKKIPIN
;
A
#
# COMPACT_ATOMS: atom_id res chain seq x y z
N MET A 1 47.93 34.04 -26.50
CA MET A 1 47.92 33.13 -25.32
C MET A 1 46.90 33.49 -24.24
N GLN A 2 46.81 34.73 -23.72
CA GLN A 2 45.86 35.05 -22.62
C GLN A 2 44.37 34.86 -22.99
N LYS A 3 43.92 35.31 -24.18
CA LYS A 3 42.53 35.12 -24.63
C LYS A 3 42.12 33.65 -24.75
N GLN A 4 43.02 32.78 -25.23
CA GLN A 4 42.78 31.33 -25.32
C GLN A 4 42.66 30.68 -23.93
N LYS A 5 43.47 31.12 -22.96
CA LYS A 5 43.36 30.67 -21.56
C LYS A 5 42.02 31.07 -20.92
N ILE A 6 41.55 32.30 -21.18
CA ILE A 6 40.25 32.77 -20.69
C ILE A 6 39.11 31.93 -21.28
N ILE A 7 39.11 31.70 -22.60
CA ILE A 7 38.11 30.85 -23.26
C ILE A 7 38.11 29.43 -22.67
N LEU A 8 39.28 28.85 -22.45
CA LEU A 8 39.41 27.51 -21.86
C LEU A 8 38.84 27.45 -20.45
N ILE A 9 39.15 28.44 -19.60
CA ILE A 9 38.62 28.53 -18.22
C ILE A 9 37.10 28.67 -18.24
N THR A 10 36.55 29.50 -19.14
CA THR A 10 35.09 29.65 -19.29
C THR A 10 34.44 28.33 -19.69
N ILE A 11 35.03 27.58 -20.62
CA ILE A 11 34.51 26.26 -21.02
C ILE A 11 34.55 25.28 -19.85
N ILE A 12 35.66 25.22 -19.11
CA ILE A 12 35.78 24.36 -17.93
C ILE A 12 34.72 24.71 -16.90
N PHE A 13 34.49 26.01 -16.65
CA PHE A 13 33.48 26.46 -15.69
C PHE A 13 32.08 26.05 -16.12
N ILE A 14 31.72 26.19 -17.39
CA ILE A 14 30.43 25.76 -17.94
C ILE A 14 30.27 24.24 -17.80
N LEU A 15 31.32 23.47 -18.08
CA LEU A 15 31.30 22.02 -17.93
C LEU A 15 31.09 21.61 -16.47
N VAL A 16 31.78 22.24 -15.52
CA VAL A 16 31.62 21.96 -14.08
C VAL A 16 30.22 22.34 -13.61
N ALA A 17 29.75 23.55 -13.94
CA ALA A 17 28.41 23.99 -13.57
C ALA A 17 27.32 23.10 -14.17
N GLY A 18 27.47 22.67 -15.43
CA GLY A 18 26.57 21.74 -16.08
C GLY A 18 26.52 20.39 -15.37
N ASN A 19 27.66 19.79 -15.05
CA ASN A 19 27.71 18.52 -14.32
C ASN A 19 27.08 18.61 -12.93
N ILE A 20 27.30 19.71 -12.21
CA ILE A 20 26.65 19.95 -10.90
C ILE A 20 25.14 20.07 -11.08
N PHE A 21 24.67 20.85 -12.06
CA PHE A 21 23.25 21.01 -12.35
C PHE A 21 22.57 19.68 -12.71
N PHE A 22 23.20 18.88 -13.58
CA PHE A 22 22.70 17.56 -13.94
C PHE A 22 22.70 16.60 -12.75
N GLY A 23 23.76 16.61 -11.92
CA GLY A 23 23.83 15.78 -10.73
C GLY A 23 22.73 16.09 -9.71
N VAL A 24 22.48 17.37 -9.45
CA VAL A 24 21.40 17.83 -8.55
C VAL A 24 20.03 17.46 -9.13
N SER A 25 19.80 17.70 -10.42
CA SER A 25 18.53 17.37 -11.08
C SER A 25 18.27 15.86 -11.07
N TYR A 26 19.29 15.05 -11.31
CA TYR A 26 19.21 13.59 -11.22
C TYR A 26 18.85 13.11 -9.81
N PHE A 27 19.46 13.72 -8.78
CA PHE A 27 19.15 13.40 -7.38
C PHE A 27 17.70 13.72 -7.03
N PHE A 28 17.18 14.87 -7.44
CA PHE A 28 15.77 15.23 -7.22
C PHE A 28 14.82 14.29 -7.96
N ALA A 29 15.09 14.01 -9.24
CA ALA A 29 14.28 13.06 -10.02
C ALA A 29 14.23 11.68 -9.36
N GLN A 30 15.37 11.18 -8.85
CA GLN A 30 15.41 9.88 -8.19
C GLN A 30 14.67 9.88 -6.84
N LYS A 31 14.66 11.00 -6.13
CA LYS A 31 13.84 11.16 -4.91
C LYS A 31 12.35 11.15 -5.24
N ASP A 32 11.93 11.88 -6.26
CA ASP A 32 10.52 11.96 -6.67
C ASP A 32 9.99 10.60 -7.14
N ILE A 33 10.81 9.82 -7.85
CA ILE A 33 10.49 8.43 -8.23
C ILE A 33 10.24 7.58 -6.98
N LYS A 34 11.15 7.60 -5.99
CA LYS A 34 10.98 6.81 -4.76
C LYS A 34 9.73 7.20 -3.98
N THR A 35 9.43 8.50 -3.89
CA THR A 35 8.21 8.99 -3.24
C THR A 35 6.96 8.54 -3.98
N THR A 36 6.97 8.59 -5.32
CA THR A 36 5.86 8.14 -6.16
C THR A 36 5.64 6.63 -6.03
N GLU A 37 6.70 5.83 -6.06
CA GLU A 37 6.64 4.38 -5.85
C GLU A 37 6.07 4.02 -4.48
N GLN A 38 6.47 4.75 -3.44
CA GLN A 38 5.96 4.54 -2.09
C GLN A 38 4.47 4.91 -1.99
N GLN A 39 4.06 6.03 -2.60
CA GLN A 39 2.65 6.41 -2.68
C GLN A 39 1.82 5.37 -3.45
N LEU A 40 2.34 4.87 -4.57
CA LEU A 40 1.70 3.82 -5.36
C LEU A 40 1.53 2.54 -4.55
N LYS A 41 2.58 2.10 -3.84
CA LYS A 41 2.53 0.92 -2.97
C LYS A 41 1.47 1.10 -1.87
N ASN A 42 1.40 2.28 -1.26
CA ASN A 42 0.37 2.60 -0.26
C ASN A 42 -1.04 2.55 -0.87
N GLN A 43 -1.25 3.14 -2.05
CA GLN A 43 -2.53 3.10 -2.75
C GLN A 43 -2.95 1.68 -3.11
N GLN A 44 -2.02 0.85 -3.60
CA GLN A 44 -2.27 -0.56 -3.88
C GLN A 44 -2.71 -1.30 -2.62
N ASN A 45 -2.05 -1.06 -1.48
CA ASN A 45 -2.45 -1.66 -0.20
C ASN A 45 -3.86 -1.24 0.22
N ASN A 46 -4.20 0.05 0.06
CA ASN A 46 -5.52 0.56 0.37
C ASN A 46 -6.60 -0.10 -0.50
N ILE A 47 -6.33 -0.25 -1.79
CA ILE A 47 -7.23 -0.94 -2.73
C ILE A 47 -7.45 -2.39 -2.30
N LYS A 48 -6.41 -3.10 -1.86
CA LYS A 48 -6.53 -4.47 -1.35
C LYS A 48 -7.43 -4.53 -0.11
N ILE A 49 -7.24 -3.64 0.87
CA ILE A 49 -8.07 -3.57 2.07
C ILE A 49 -9.53 -3.28 1.73
N ILE A 50 -9.78 -2.33 0.82
CA ILE A 50 -11.14 -2.00 0.35
C ILE A 50 -11.78 -3.21 -0.34
N ASN A 51 -11.05 -3.88 -1.22
CA ASN A 51 -11.53 -5.06 -1.94
C ASN A 51 -11.86 -6.21 -1.00
N PHE A 52 -10.99 -6.50 -0.03
CA PHE A 52 -11.26 -7.50 0.99
C PHE A 52 -12.48 -7.12 1.82
N THR A 53 -12.58 -5.86 2.26
CA THR A 53 -13.73 -5.36 3.03
C THR A 53 -15.03 -5.53 2.27
N LYS A 54 -15.04 -5.19 0.98
CA LYS A 54 -16.19 -5.40 0.09
C LYS A 54 -16.55 -6.89 0.00
N LEU A 55 -15.57 -7.75 -0.26
CA LEU A 55 -15.76 -9.19 -0.35
C LEU A 55 -16.33 -9.76 0.96
N PHE A 56 -15.77 -9.34 2.11
CA PHE A 56 -16.23 -9.73 3.44
C PHE A 56 -17.68 -9.31 3.68
N ILE A 57 -18.05 -8.08 3.37
CA ILE A 57 -19.44 -7.62 3.49
C ILE A 57 -20.37 -8.45 2.60
N GLU A 58 -20.00 -8.66 1.34
CA GLU A 58 -20.84 -9.37 0.36
C GLU A 58 -21.01 -10.85 0.68
N LYS A 59 -19.93 -11.52 1.09
CA LYS A 59 -19.86 -12.98 1.23
C LYS A 59 -20.03 -13.48 2.64
N VAL A 60 -19.88 -12.63 3.66
CA VAL A 60 -20.04 -12.99 5.07
C VAL A 60 -21.22 -12.25 5.67
N LEU A 61 -21.20 -10.91 5.69
CA LEU A 61 -22.22 -10.14 6.43
C LEU A 61 -23.59 -10.17 5.76
N LYS A 62 -23.63 -10.16 4.43
CA LYS A 62 -24.87 -10.16 3.64
C LYS A 62 -25.28 -11.57 3.19
N ALA A 63 -24.58 -12.60 3.63
CA ALA A 63 -24.86 -13.96 3.21
C ALA A 63 -26.17 -14.45 3.83
N GLU A 64 -27.15 -14.77 2.98
CA GLU A 64 -28.41 -15.40 3.41
C GLU A 64 -28.27 -16.91 3.63
N LYS A 65 -27.16 -17.49 3.18
CA LYS A 65 -26.84 -18.92 3.23
C LYS A 65 -25.42 -19.10 3.75
N GLU A 66 -25.11 -20.34 4.13
CA GLU A 66 -23.75 -20.71 4.53
C GLU A 66 -22.74 -20.35 3.43
N VAL A 67 -21.62 -19.77 3.84
CA VAL A 67 -20.54 -19.37 2.95
C VAL A 67 -19.96 -20.61 2.26
N SER A 68 -19.95 -20.62 0.93
CA SER A 68 -19.43 -21.75 0.16
C SER A 68 -17.93 -21.97 0.40
N PHE A 69 -17.43 -23.19 0.18
CA PHE A 69 -15.98 -23.47 0.27
C PHE A 69 -15.16 -22.56 -0.65
N GLU A 70 -15.65 -22.31 -1.86
CA GLU A 70 -15.00 -21.41 -2.82
C GLU A 70 -14.93 -19.97 -2.29
N ASP A 71 -16.02 -19.46 -1.70
CA ASP A 71 -16.04 -18.13 -1.12
C ASP A 71 -15.13 -18.04 0.13
N ARG A 72 -15.07 -19.09 0.96
CA ARG A 72 -14.12 -19.17 2.09
C ARG A 72 -12.68 -19.11 1.61
N LEU A 73 -12.33 -19.87 0.56
CA LEU A 73 -10.99 -19.85 0.00
C LEU A 73 -10.63 -18.48 -0.60
N LYS A 74 -11.59 -17.81 -1.25
CA LYS A 74 -11.39 -16.44 -1.74
C LYS A 74 -11.15 -15.45 -0.62
N LEU A 75 -11.90 -15.53 0.48
CA LEU A 75 -11.74 -14.68 1.66
C LEU A 75 -10.38 -14.91 2.32
N GLU A 76 -9.97 -16.17 2.50
CA GLU A 76 -8.68 -16.55 3.09
C GLU A 76 -7.49 -16.05 2.26
N ASN A 77 -7.55 -16.21 0.94
CA ASN A 77 -6.50 -15.70 0.06
C ASN A 77 -6.48 -14.16 0.07
N ALA A 78 -7.65 -13.52 0.07
CA ALA A 78 -7.75 -12.07 0.07
C ALA A 78 -7.22 -11.45 1.38
N VAL A 79 -7.52 -12.04 2.55
CA VAL A 79 -7.01 -11.54 3.83
C VAL A 79 -5.50 -11.76 3.96
N ARG A 80 -4.97 -12.89 3.49
CA ARG A 80 -3.52 -13.15 3.46
C ARG A 80 -2.78 -12.19 2.53
N ASP A 81 -3.37 -11.84 1.39
CA ASP A 81 -2.78 -10.91 0.42
C ASP A 81 -2.66 -9.46 0.94
N LEU A 82 -3.38 -9.13 2.03
CA LEU A 82 -3.23 -7.84 2.72
C LEU A 82 -1.84 -7.70 3.38
N ASN A 83 -1.17 -8.81 3.71
CA ASN A 83 0.08 -8.82 4.49
C ASN A 83 -0.02 -7.97 5.78
N ASP A 84 -1.18 -7.97 6.42
CA ASP A 84 -1.42 -7.28 7.69
C ASP A 84 -1.77 -8.31 8.77
N ASP A 85 -0.78 -8.62 9.62
CA ASP A 85 -0.92 -9.63 10.68
C ASP A 85 -2.03 -9.30 11.67
N GLU A 86 -2.36 -8.01 11.86
CA GLU A 86 -3.44 -7.60 12.75
C GLU A 86 -4.80 -7.98 12.18
N VAL A 87 -4.98 -7.73 10.88
CA VAL A 87 -6.21 -8.11 10.17
C VAL A 87 -6.32 -9.63 10.08
N LEU A 88 -5.23 -10.34 9.79
CA LEU A 88 -5.20 -11.79 9.71
C LEU A 88 -5.58 -12.44 11.06
N ARG A 89 -4.96 -12.02 12.17
CA ARG A 89 -5.30 -12.55 13.50
C ARG A 89 -6.76 -12.32 13.87
N GLN A 90 -7.30 -11.15 13.52
CA GLN A 90 -8.69 -10.83 13.82
C GLN A 90 -9.66 -11.64 12.94
N TRP A 91 -9.28 -11.95 11.71
CA TRP A 91 -9.99 -12.88 10.83
C TRP A 91 -9.95 -14.32 11.38
N GLU A 92 -8.79 -14.82 11.78
CA GLU A 92 -8.63 -16.15 12.39
C GLU A 92 -9.52 -16.27 13.63
N LYS A 93 -9.51 -15.27 14.51
CA LYS A 93 -10.39 -15.22 15.69
C LYS A 93 -11.87 -15.31 15.31
N PHE A 94 -12.29 -14.71 14.20
CA PHE A 94 -13.66 -14.84 13.72
C PHE A 94 -13.97 -16.26 13.22
N ILE A 95 -13.08 -16.86 12.44
CA ILE A 95 -13.28 -18.21 11.87
C ILE A 95 -13.23 -19.30 12.95
N GLU A 96 -12.43 -19.10 13.99
CA GLU A 96 -12.27 -20.03 15.12
C GLU A 96 -13.33 -19.85 16.22
N SER A 97 -14.21 -18.85 16.10
CA SER A 97 -15.25 -18.59 17.11
C SER A 97 -16.28 -19.73 17.14
N GLU A 98 -16.39 -20.41 18.28
CA GLU A 98 -17.38 -21.48 18.49
C GLU A 98 -18.74 -20.94 18.99
N ALA A 99 -18.73 -19.81 19.70
CA ALA A 99 -19.93 -19.17 20.23
C ALA A 99 -20.39 -17.99 19.36
N GLU A 100 -21.70 -17.86 19.18
CA GLU A 100 -22.28 -16.78 18.36
C GLU A 100 -21.87 -15.39 18.86
N ILE A 101 -21.86 -15.16 20.17
CA ILE A 101 -21.46 -13.89 20.76
C ILE A 101 -19.99 -13.57 20.46
N GLU A 102 -19.12 -14.57 20.49
CA GLU A 102 -17.69 -14.42 20.18
C GLU A 102 -17.50 -14.09 18.69
N ALA A 103 -18.18 -14.82 17.81
CA ALA A 103 -18.17 -14.58 16.37
C ALA A 103 -18.67 -13.16 16.05
N GLN A 104 -19.79 -12.74 16.65
CA GLN A 104 -20.34 -11.40 16.47
C GLN A 104 -19.38 -10.30 16.93
N ASN A 105 -18.70 -10.48 18.06
CA ASN A 105 -17.71 -9.52 18.53
C ASN A 105 -16.47 -9.51 17.61
N ALA A 106 -15.97 -10.68 17.21
CA ALA A 106 -14.83 -10.80 16.32
C ALA A 106 -15.09 -10.15 14.95
N VAL A 107 -16.30 -10.28 14.41
CA VAL A 107 -16.75 -9.60 13.18
C VAL A 107 -16.77 -8.08 13.34
N LYS A 108 -17.32 -7.57 14.46
CA LYS A 108 -17.38 -6.11 14.71
C LYS A 108 -15.99 -5.52 14.83
N ASP A 109 -15.11 -6.20 15.57
CA ASP A 109 -13.71 -5.81 15.74
C ASP A 109 -12.96 -5.83 14.40
N LEU A 110 -13.18 -6.88 13.57
CA LEU A 110 -12.61 -6.96 12.23
C LEU A 110 -13.08 -5.80 11.35
N LEU A 111 -14.39 -5.52 11.33
CA LEU A 111 -14.94 -4.43 10.54
C LEU A 111 -14.39 -3.07 11.00
N ALA A 112 -14.32 -2.83 12.31
CA ALA A 112 -13.75 -1.61 12.88
C ALA A 112 -12.26 -1.46 12.50
N LEU A 113 -11.50 -2.55 12.55
CA LEU A 113 -10.09 -2.57 12.15
C LEU A 113 -9.93 -2.27 10.66
N LEU A 114 -10.71 -2.92 9.79
CA LEU A 114 -10.69 -2.69 8.35
C LEU A 114 -11.01 -1.23 8.01
N VAL A 115 -12.06 -0.68 8.61
CA VAL A 115 -12.44 0.74 8.40
C VAL A 115 -11.33 1.67 8.89
N LYS A 116 -10.69 1.39 10.03
CA LYS A 116 -9.55 2.18 10.55
C LYS A 116 -8.34 2.14 9.61
N LYS A 117 -8.13 1.02 8.91
CA LYS A 117 -7.01 0.80 7.99
C LYS A 117 -7.26 1.35 6.60
N ILE A 118 -8.52 1.65 6.24
CA ILE A 118 -8.85 2.40 5.04
C ILE A 118 -8.50 3.87 5.31
N PRO A 119 -7.51 4.45 4.60
CA PRO A 119 -7.22 5.86 4.77
C PRO A 119 -8.38 6.69 4.23
N ILE A 120 -8.95 7.50 5.13
CA ILE A 120 -9.85 8.59 4.77
C ILE A 120 -8.93 9.76 4.45
N ASN A 121 -8.85 10.13 3.18
CA ASN A 121 -8.19 11.36 2.75
C ASN A 121 -8.92 12.59 3.32
#